data_AF-A0A9D9T889-F1
#
_entry.id   AF-A0A9D9T889-F1
#
_cell.length_a   1.000
_cell.length_b   1.000
_cell.length_c   1.000
_cell.angle_alpha   90.00
_cell.angle_beta   90.00
_cell.angle_gamma   90.00
#
_symmetry.space_group_name_H-M   'P 1'
#
loop_
_entity.id
_entity.type
_entity.pdbx_description
1 polymer ?
#
loop_
_entity_poly.entity_id
_entity_poly.type
_entity_poly.pdbx_seq_one_letter_code
_entity_poly.pdbx_strand_id
1 'polypeptide(L)'
;MKAIGENSVVLWETLSVQLSNEIVIQKLHEQLAKDFDRIGKPFAAIDKEAPNDWIVLLAKVLSKLSTEELNQLLYVIDLPENWSRQLTADRTNFLDLAEAILYRELTKIYFKIQYSSH
;
A
#
# COMPACT_ATOMS: atom_id res chain seq x y z
N MET A 1 -21.89 2.90 -1.67
CA MET A 1 -20.57 2.24 -1.79
C MET A 1 -19.74 3.11 -2.73
N LYS A 2 -18.75 3.85 -2.21
CA LYS A 2 -17.85 4.64 -3.05
C LYS A 2 -16.83 3.70 -3.70
N ALA A 3 -16.54 3.93 -4.98
CA ALA A 3 -15.69 3.09 -5.80
C ALA A 3 -14.34 2.83 -5.13
N ILE A 4 -14.05 1.55 -4.90
CA ILE A 4 -12.76 1.07 -4.43
C ILE A 4 -11.90 0.93 -5.69
N GLY A 5 -10.91 1.80 -5.86
CA GLY A 5 -10.04 1.87 -7.05
C GLY A 5 -9.84 3.27 -7.64
N GLU A 6 -10.60 4.28 -7.22
CA GLU A 6 -10.45 5.65 -7.76
C GLU A 6 -9.41 6.50 -7.00
N ASN A 7 -8.86 6.04 -5.88
CA ASN A 7 -8.03 6.88 -5.02
C ASN A 7 -6.52 6.64 -5.19
N SER A 8 -6.03 5.40 -5.25
CA SER A 8 -4.59 5.14 -5.41
C SER A 8 -4.11 5.41 -6.85
N VAL A 9 -4.91 5.04 -7.86
CA VAL A 9 -4.60 5.24 -9.27
C VAL A 9 -4.48 6.73 -9.60
N VAL A 10 -5.46 7.54 -9.20
CA VAL A 10 -5.44 9.00 -9.44
C VAL A 10 -4.26 9.67 -8.73
N LEU A 11 -3.92 9.21 -7.52
CA LEU A 11 -2.78 9.75 -6.79
C LEU A 11 -1.46 9.33 -7.43
N TRP A 12 -1.36 8.11 -7.95
CA TRP A 12 -0.21 7.67 -8.75
C TRP A 12 -0.09 8.51 -10.02
N GLU A 13 -1.17 8.72 -10.79
CA GLU A 13 -1.14 9.57 -11.99
C GLU A 13 -0.65 10.98 -11.66
N THR A 14 -1.12 11.55 -10.54
CA THR A 14 -0.66 12.86 -10.06
C THR A 14 0.83 12.87 -9.73
N LEU A 15 1.31 11.83 -9.04
CA LEU A 15 2.72 11.68 -8.69
C LEU A 15 3.60 11.45 -9.92
N SER A 16 3.13 10.70 -10.91
CA SER A 16 3.81 10.39 -12.17
C SER A 16 3.99 11.62 -13.08
N VAL A 17 3.19 12.67 -12.88
CA VAL A 17 3.39 13.97 -13.54
C VAL A 17 4.51 14.77 -12.85
N GLN A 18 4.69 14.60 -11.54
CA GLN A 18 5.64 15.37 -10.72
C GLN A 18 7.00 14.67 -10.59
N LEU A 19 7.03 13.34 -10.72
CA LEU A 19 8.20 12.49 -10.59
C LEU A 19 8.18 11.42 -11.67
N SER A 20 9.35 10.95 -12.09
CA SER A 20 9.43 9.73 -12.91
C SER A 20 8.83 8.54 -12.15
N ASN A 21 8.12 7.66 -12.87
CA ASN A 21 7.53 6.45 -12.32
C ASN A 21 8.51 5.61 -11.50
N GLU A 22 9.76 5.50 -11.95
CA GLU A 22 10.83 4.77 -11.24
C GLU A 22 11.05 5.29 -9.81
N ILE A 23 11.06 6.61 -9.62
CA ILE A 23 11.24 7.22 -8.28
C ILE A 23 10.03 6.94 -7.39
N VAL A 24 8.82 7.00 -7.95
CA VAL A 24 7.59 6.69 -7.19
C VAL A 24 7.59 5.22 -6.76
N ILE A 25 7.92 4.31 -7.68
CA ILE A 25 8.03 2.87 -7.44
C ILE A 25 9.09 2.59 -6.37
N GLN A 26 10.28 3.19 -6.51
CA GLN A 26 11.36 3.02 -5.54
C GLN A 26 10.93 3.48 -4.14
N LYS A 27 10.36 4.68 -4.01
CA LYS A 27 9.92 5.22 -2.71
C LYS A 27 8.81 4.37 -2.09
N LEU A 28 7.87 3.90 -2.90
CA LEU A 28 6.80 3.02 -2.46
C LEU A 28 7.38 1.69 -1.96
N HIS A 29 8.29 1.09 -2.73
CA HIS A 29 8.95 -0.16 -2.34
C HIS A 29 9.75 0.01 -1.04
N GLU A 30 10.57 1.05 -0.90
CA GLU A 30 11.36 1.31 0.31
C GLU A 30 10.48 1.43 1.56
N GLN A 31 9.35 2.12 1.43
CA GLN A 31 8.43 2.34 2.54
C GLN A 31 7.70 1.05 2.92
N LEU A 32 7.17 0.30 1.95
CA LEU A 32 6.56 -1.00 2.20
C LEU A 32 7.57 -2.01 2.76
N ALA A 33 8.78 -2.07 2.21
CA ALA A 33 9.84 -2.93 2.71
C ALA A 33 10.17 -2.65 4.18
N LYS A 34 10.25 -1.36 4.55
CA LYS A 34 10.47 -0.94 5.94
C LYS A 34 9.32 -1.35 6.86
N ASP A 35 8.06 -1.18 6.41
CA ASP A 35 6.90 -1.48 7.24
C ASP A 35 6.69 -3.00 7.42
N PHE A 36 6.98 -3.78 6.40
CA PHE A 36 6.99 -5.25 6.47
C PHE A 36 8.17 -5.79 7.31
N ASP A 37 9.36 -5.18 7.20
CA ASP A 37 10.53 -5.58 8.01
C ASP A 37 10.28 -5.39 9.53
N ARG A 38 9.52 -4.35 9.90
CA ARG A 38 9.10 -4.11 11.29
C ARG A 38 8.24 -5.22 11.90
N ILE A 39 7.56 -6.01 11.08
CA ILE A 39 6.80 -7.18 11.52
C ILE A 39 7.57 -8.50 11.28
N GLY A 40 8.87 -8.41 10.96
CA GLY A 40 9.72 -9.57 10.69
C GLY A 40 9.39 -10.29 9.38
N LYS A 41 8.77 -9.60 8.41
CA LYS A 41 8.44 -10.16 7.09
C LYS A 41 9.20 -9.41 6.01
N PRO A 42 10.04 -10.07 5.20
CA PRO A 42 10.62 -9.40 4.04
C PRO A 42 9.56 -9.16 2.97
N PHE A 43 9.49 -7.94 2.43
CA PHE A 43 8.64 -7.60 1.30
C PHE A 43 9.43 -7.69 -0.01
N ALA A 44 8.87 -8.39 -1.00
CA ALA A 44 9.48 -8.49 -2.31
C ALA A 44 9.44 -7.14 -3.04
N ALA A 45 10.38 -6.92 -3.97
CA ALA A 45 10.41 -5.72 -4.80
C ALA A 45 9.10 -5.55 -5.59
N ILE A 46 8.62 -4.31 -5.64
CA ILE A 46 7.60 -3.93 -6.61
C ILE A 46 8.33 -3.61 -7.90
N ASP A 47 8.17 -4.47 -8.89
CA ASP A 47 8.79 -4.37 -10.22
C ASP A 47 7.76 -4.13 -11.34
N LYS A 48 6.50 -3.89 -10.96
CA LYS A 48 5.39 -3.73 -11.92
C LYS A 48 5.22 -2.26 -12.30
N GLU A 49 4.73 -2.01 -13.51
CA GLU A 49 4.63 -0.66 -14.07
C GLU A 49 3.37 0.10 -13.65
N ALA A 50 2.32 -0.60 -13.18
CA ALA A 50 1.01 -0.01 -12.92
C ALA A 50 0.47 -0.27 -11.50
N PRO A 51 -0.26 0.69 -10.90
CA PRO A 51 -0.85 0.55 -9.56
C PRO A 51 -1.76 -0.66 -9.39
N ASN A 52 -2.57 -0.99 -10.40
CA ASN A 52 -3.47 -2.13 -10.35
C ASN A 52 -2.73 -3.46 -10.15
N ASP A 53 -1.53 -3.60 -10.73
CA ASP A 53 -0.70 -4.79 -10.52
C ASP A 53 -0.12 -4.83 -9.10
N TRP A 54 0.17 -3.66 -8.51
CA TRP A 54 0.64 -3.55 -7.13
C TRP A 54 -0.45 -3.95 -6.15
N ILE A 55 -1.69 -3.53 -6.37
CA ILE A 55 -2.84 -3.92 -5.55
C ILE A 55 -3.00 -5.44 -5.55
N VAL A 56 -2.93 -6.07 -6.72
CA VAL A 56 -3.04 -7.53 -6.84
C VAL A 56 -1.87 -8.25 -6.16
N LEU A 57 -0.65 -7.72 -6.28
CA LEU A 57 0.53 -8.27 -5.61
C LEU A 57 0.43 -8.13 -4.09
N LEU A 58 0.08 -6.94 -3.60
CA LEU A 58 -0.12 -6.65 -2.19
C LEU A 58 -1.21 -7.55 -1.61
N ALA A 59 -2.36 -7.67 -2.26
CA ALA A 59 -3.44 -8.54 -1.81
C ALA A 59 -2.99 -10.00 -1.67
N LYS A 60 -2.19 -10.50 -2.61
CA LYS A 60 -1.60 -11.86 -2.53
C LYS A 60 -0.64 -11.99 -1.35
N VAL A 61 0.17 -10.98 -1.06
CA VAL A 61 1.08 -10.97 0.09
C VAL A 61 0.28 -10.94 1.40
N LEU A 62 -0.67 -10.03 1.52
CA LEU A 62 -1.51 -9.85 2.70
C LEU A 62 -2.32 -11.12 3.01
N SER A 63 -2.82 -11.82 1.99
CA SER A 63 -3.58 -13.07 2.16
C SER A 63 -2.76 -14.23 2.77
N LYS A 64 -1.44 -14.09 2.83
CA LYS A 64 -0.53 -15.09 3.43
C LYS A 64 -0.13 -14.74 4.86
N LEU A 65 -0.47 -13.54 5.33
CA LEU A 65 -0.22 -13.14 6.71
C LEU A 65 -1.27 -13.77 7.62
N SER A 66 -0.84 -14.19 8.81
CA SER A 66 -1.77 -14.48 9.89
C SER A 66 -2.49 -13.21 10.34
N THR A 67 -3.64 -13.35 11.02
CA THR A 67 -4.39 -12.20 11.55
C THR A 67 -3.54 -11.32 12.48
N GLU A 68 -2.66 -11.93 13.29
CA GLU A 68 -1.76 -11.21 14.18
C GLU A 68 -0.74 -10.38 13.41
N GLU A 69 -0.05 -10.99 12.44
CA GLU A 69 0.92 -10.28 11.57
C GLU A 69 0.24 -9.16 10.78
N LEU A 70 -1.00 -9.38 10.35
CA LEU A 70 -1.78 -8.37 9.66
C LEU A 70 -2.14 -7.20 10.58
N ASN A 71 -2.56 -7.45 11.83
CA ASN A 71 -2.81 -6.40 12.81
C ASN A 71 -1.56 -5.56 13.08
N GLN A 72 -0.41 -6.21 13.23
CA GLN A 72 0.87 -5.54 13.42
C GLN A 72 1.22 -4.67 12.21
N LEU A 73 1.00 -5.16 11.00
CA LEU A 73 1.23 -4.38 9.78
C LEU A 73 0.32 -3.16 9.71
N LEU A 74 -0.98 -3.32 9.98
CA LEU A 74 -1.95 -2.23 10.00
C LEU A 74 -1.54 -1.15 11.01
N TYR A 75 -1.13 -1.57 12.20
CA TYR A 75 -0.61 -0.66 13.23
C TYR A 75 0.61 0.13 12.73
N VAL A 76 1.59 -0.52 12.11
CA VAL A 76 2.81 0.12 11.58
C VAL A 76 2.52 1.12 10.46
N ILE A 77 1.52 0.83 9.62
CA ILE A 77 1.15 1.65 8.44
C ILE A 77 0.23 2.83 8.82
N ASP A 78 -0.22 2.88 10.08
CA ASP A 78 -1.26 3.77 10.61
C ASP A 78 -2.65 3.55 9.97
N LEU A 79 -3.06 2.29 9.79
CA LEU A 79 -4.41 1.93 9.39
C LEU A 79 -5.21 1.36 10.57
N PRO A 80 -6.52 1.64 10.66
CA PRO A 80 -7.34 1.09 11.72
C PRO A 80 -7.33 -0.45 11.73
N GLU A 81 -7.08 -1.06 12.89
CA GLU A 81 -7.02 -2.53 13.02
C GLU A 81 -8.38 -3.21 12.76
N ASN A 82 -9.49 -2.47 12.82
CA ASN A 82 -10.81 -3.02 12.53
C ASN A 82 -10.94 -3.54 11.07
N TRP A 83 -10.03 -3.16 10.18
CA TRP A 83 -9.93 -3.72 8.83
C TRP A 83 -9.68 -5.22 8.88
N SER A 84 -8.75 -5.71 9.71
CA SER A 84 -8.46 -7.15 9.81
C SER A 84 -9.67 -7.96 10.30
N ARG A 85 -10.48 -7.37 11.18
CA ARG A 85 -11.70 -7.98 11.74
C ARG A 85 -12.83 -8.10 10.71
N GLN A 86 -12.78 -7.28 9.66
CA GLN A 86 -13.74 -7.28 8.56
C GLN A 86 -13.31 -8.23 7.43
N LEU A 87 -12.06 -8.72 7.43
CA LEU A 87 -11.60 -9.67 6.43
C LEU A 87 -12.15 -11.06 6.73
N THR A 88 -13.14 -11.49 5.95
CA THR A 88 -13.47 -12.91 5.82
C THR A 88 -12.47 -13.59 4.87
N ALA A 89 -12.42 -14.92 4.86
CA ALA A 89 -11.53 -15.73 4.02
C ALA A 89 -11.69 -15.50 2.50
N ASP A 90 -12.59 -14.63 2.07
CA ASP A 90 -12.82 -14.32 0.67
C ASP A 90 -11.76 -13.36 0.12
N ARG A 91 -11.19 -13.69 -1.04
CA ARG A 91 -10.02 -13.00 -1.62
C ARG A 91 -10.29 -11.53 -1.94
N THR A 92 -11.54 -11.17 -2.18
CA THR A 92 -11.99 -9.81 -2.51
C THR A 92 -11.64 -8.82 -1.40
N ASN A 93 -11.68 -9.24 -0.13
CA ASN A 93 -11.41 -8.36 1.01
C ASN A 93 -9.94 -7.89 1.08
N PHE A 94 -9.01 -8.71 0.59
CA PHE A 94 -7.59 -8.34 0.57
C PHE A 94 -7.24 -7.35 -0.53
N LEU A 95 -8.04 -7.27 -1.61
CA LEU A 95 -7.87 -6.24 -2.64
C LEU A 95 -8.23 -4.86 -2.08
N ASP A 96 -9.33 -4.76 -1.34
CA ASP A 96 -9.75 -3.51 -0.70
C ASP A 96 -8.72 -3.03 0.33
N LEU A 97 -8.17 -3.95 1.11
CA LEU A 97 -7.10 -3.62 2.06
C LEU A 97 -5.80 -3.23 1.34
N ALA A 98 -5.42 -3.94 0.27
CA ALA A 98 -4.25 -3.59 -0.52
C ALA A 98 -4.38 -2.19 -1.12
N GLU A 99 -5.56 -1.83 -1.62
CA GLU A 99 -5.86 -0.48 -2.13
C GLU A 99 -5.73 0.58 -1.02
N ALA A 100 -6.26 0.31 0.18
CA ALA A 100 -6.15 1.23 1.31
C ALA A 100 -4.68 1.45 1.74
N ILE A 101 -3.88 0.39 1.80
CA ILE A 101 -2.45 0.46 2.09
C ILE A 101 -1.74 1.26 1.00
N LEU A 102 -1.98 0.94 -0.27
CA LEU A 102 -1.33 1.61 -1.39
C LEU A 102 -1.64 3.11 -1.40
N TYR A 103 -2.92 3.46 -1.23
CA TYR A 103 -3.34 4.86 -1.14
C TYR A 103 -2.66 5.59 0.02
N ARG A 104 -2.58 4.97 1.20
CA ARG A 104 -1.90 5.55 2.37
C ARG A 104 -0.43 5.84 2.10
N GLU A 105 0.28 4.92 1.46
CA GLU A 105 1.69 5.08 1.15
C GLU A 105 1.96 6.11 0.06
N LEU A 106 1.18 6.08 -1.03
CA LEU A 106 1.25 7.11 -2.07
C LEU A 106 0.92 8.50 -1.49
N THR A 107 -0.01 8.59 -0.55
CA THR A 107 -0.36 9.85 0.13
C THR A 107 0.81 10.39 0.94
N LYS A 108 1.51 9.53 1.70
CA LYS A 108 2.72 9.93 2.43
C LYS A 108 3.81 10.43 1.48
N ILE A 109 4.00 9.78 0.33
CA ILE A 109 4.95 10.21 -0.70
C ILE A 109 4.56 11.57 -1.26
N TYR A 110 3.29 11.75 -1.64
CA TYR A 110 2.75 13.02 -2.12
C TYR A 110 2.98 14.15 -1.12
N PHE A 111 2.60 13.96 0.15
CA PHE A 111 2.82 14.97 1.18
C PHE A 111 4.30 15.26 1.41
N LYS A 112 5.18 14.25 1.39
CA LYS A 112 6.62 14.51 1.45
C LYS A 112 7.04 15.39 0.27
N ILE A 113 6.65 15.10 -0.97
CA ILE A 113 7.05 15.92 -2.12
C ILE A 113 6.55 17.35 -2.00
N GLN A 114 5.26 17.51 -1.65
CA GLN A 114 4.62 18.83 -1.59
C GLN A 114 5.14 19.71 -0.44
N TYR A 115 5.59 19.12 0.67
CA TYR A 115 5.94 19.85 1.89
C TYR A 115 7.39 19.66 2.37
N SER A 116 8.26 18.95 1.63
CA SER A 116 9.70 18.83 1.96
C SER A 116 10.53 20.09 1.65
N SER A 117 9.90 21.22 1.33
CA SER A 117 10.57 22.50 1.05
C SER A 117 10.42 23.55 2.17
N HIS A 118 10.18 23.12 3.41
CA HIS A 118 10.19 24.01 4.59
C HIS A 118 11.15 23.55 5.67
#